data_AF-A0A4Q3S1B7-F1
#
_entry.id   AF-A0A4Q3S1B7-F1
#
_cell.length_a   1.000
_cell.length_b   1.000
_cell.length_c   1.000
_cell.angle_alpha   90.00
_cell.angle_beta   90.00
_cell.angle_gamma   90.00
#
_symmetry.space_group_name_H-M   'P 1'
#
loop_
_entity.id
_entity.type
_entity.pdbx_description
1 polymer ?
#
loop_
_entity_poly.entity_id
_entity_poly.type
_entity_poly.pdbx_seq_one_letter_code
_entity_poly.pdbx_strand_id
1 'polypeptide(L)'
;MNLHIAKDSNELSLQAAEWITCVIKTTLERQDRFTIALSGGSTPHKLHGLLSAYPYKEEIDWSKLHVFWGDERAVPFEDDRNNAKMAFDTLLDKVGIPMDQIHLMRTDIEPAESAAAYEKVLQKYFDETGTSFDLVLLGMGDDGHTLSLFPGQPVVHETSL
;
A
#
# COMPACT_ATOMS: atom_id res chain seq x y z
N MET A 1 -12.62 -15.61 6.19
CA MET A 1 -12.72 -14.96 4.87
C MET A 1 -14.07 -14.26 4.80
N ASN A 2 -14.07 -12.94 4.66
CA ASN A 2 -15.29 -12.14 4.51
C ASN A 2 -15.38 -11.66 3.07
N LEU A 3 -16.52 -11.87 2.41
CA LEU A 3 -16.76 -11.41 1.04
C LEU A 3 -17.74 -10.24 1.08
N HIS A 4 -17.29 -9.09 0.58
CA HIS A 4 -18.11 -7.89 0.44
C HIS A 4 -18.36 -7.66 -1.05
N ILE A 5 -19.62 -7.51 -1.43
CA ILE A 5 -20.04 -7.32 -2.83
C ILE A 5 -20.74 -5.97 -2.90
N ALA A 6 -20.25 -5.11 -3.76
CA ALA A 6 -20.85 -3.82 -4.07
C ALA A 6 -21.50 -3.84 -5.47
N LYS A 7 -22.44 -2.94 -5.72
CA LYS A 7 -23.14 -2.84 -7.00
C LYS A 7 -22.21 -2.44 -8.15
N ASP A 8 -21.26 -1.55 -7.86
CA ASP A 8 -20.30 -1.02 -8.82
C ASP A 8 -18.99 -0.57 -8.15
N SER A 9 -18.04 -0.10 -8.95
CA SER A 9 -16.72 0.32 -8.46
C SER A 9 -16.76 1.61 -7.62
N ASN A 10 -17.80 2.46 -7.73
CA ASN A 10 -17.94 3.64 -6.86
C ASN A 10 -18.31 3.19 -5.45
N GLU A 11 -19.35 2.37 -5.36
CA GLU A 11 -19.81 1.85 -4.08
C GLU A 11 -18.72 0.98 -3.41
N LEU A 12 -18.02 0.15 -4.18
CA LEU A 12 -16.89 -0.63 -3.67
C LEU A 12 -15.81 0.25 -3.04
N SER A 13 -15.43 1.34 -3.73
CA SER A 13 -14.37 2.23 -3.24
C SER A 13 -14.80 2.99 -1.99
N LEU A 14 -16.08 3.38 -1.90
CA LEU A 14 -16.66 4.03 -0.71
C LEU A 14 -16.67 3.07 0.48
N GLN A 15 -17.23 1.87 0.31
CA GLN A 15 -17.27 0.85 1.38
C GLN A 15 -15.85 0.46 1.83
N ALA A 16 -14.89 0.37 0.90
CA ALA A 16 -13.50 0.12 1.24
C ALA A 16 -12.87 1.29 2.03
N ALA A 17 -13.14 2.55 1.66
CA ALA A 17 -12.65 3.71 2.41
C ALA A 17 -13.20 3.75 3.84
N GLU A 18 -14.50 3.50 4.02
CA GLU A 18 -15.14 3.39 5.34
C GLU A 18 -14.51 2.27 6.17
N TRP A 19 -14.36 1.09 5.57
CA TRP A 19 -13.78 -0.08 6.25
C TRP A 19 -12.32 0.16 6.66
N ILE A 20 -11.48 0.67 5.74
CA ILE A 20 -10.07 0.98 6.02
C ILE A 20 -9.96 2.01 7.15
N THR A 21 -10.77 3.08 7.10
CA THR A 21 -10.79 4.11 8.15
C THR A 21 -11.15 3.52 9.51
N CYS A 22 -12.16 2.64 9.55
CA CYS A 22 -12.56 1.94 10.77
C CYS A 22 -11.45 1.02 11.32
N VAL A 23 -10.80 0.25 10.43
CA VAL A 23 -9.68 -0.63 10.78
C VAL A 23 -8.51 0.17 11.34
N ILE A 24 -8.13 1.27 10.70
CA ILE A 24 -7.05 2.16 11.17
C ILE A 24 -7.38 2.67 12.57
N LYS A 25 -8.56 3.27 12.77
CA LYS A 25 -8.95 3.86 14.06
C LYS A 25 -8.96 2.81 15.18
N THR A 26 -9.60 1.67 14.93
CA THR A 26 -9.70 0.58 15.92
C THR A 26 -8.34 -0.01 16.27
N THR A 27 -7.43 -0.07 15.31
CA THR A 27 -6.06 -0.56 15.54
C THR A 27 -5.27 0.46 16.37
N LEU A 28 -5.35 1.74 16.03
CA LEU A 28 -4.66 2.83 16.74
C LEU A 28 -5.18 3.08 18.17
N GLU A 29 -6.31 2.49 18.56
CA GLU A 29 -6.73 2.44 19.98
C GLU A 29 -5.86 1.51 20.83
N ARG A 30 -5.14 0.57 20.20
CA ARG A 30 -4.41 -0.53 20.87
C ARG A 30 -2.91 -0.51 20.64
N GLN A 31 -2.45 0.25 19.65
CA GLN A 31 -1.04 0.41 19.31
C GLN A 31 -0.76 1.80 18.77
N ASP A 32 0.49 2.24 18.86
CA ASP A 32 0.86 3.63 18.57
C ASP A 32 1.00 3.96 17.08
N ARG A 33 0.99 2.94 16.21
CA ARG A 33 1.23 3.09 14.77
C ARG A 33 0.37 2.14 13.94
N PHE A 34 0.14 2.48 12.68
CA PHE A 34 -0.54 1.63 11.70
C PHE A 34 0.33 1.46 10.45
N THR A 35 0.48 0.23 9.99
CA THR A 35 1.32 -0.13 8.85
C THR A 35 0.47 -0.61 7.69
N ILE A 36 0.62 0.05 6.55
CA ILE A 36 -0.14 -0.27 5.34
C ILE A 36 0.78 -0.46 4.14
N ALA A 37 0.60 -1.57 3.41
CA ALA A 37 1.16 -1.73 2.08
C ALA A 37 0.11 -1.33 1.03
N LEU A 38 0.40 -0.30 0.24
CA LEU A 38 -0.42 0.18 -0.86
C LEU A 38 -0.15 -0.63 -2.14
N SER A 39 -1.10 -0.52 -3.07
CA SER A 39 -1.04 -1.16 -4.39
C SER A 39 -1.29 -0.12 -5.49
N GLY A 40 -0.76 -0.41 -6.67
CA GLY A 40 -1.12 0.27 -7.91
C GLY A 40 -2.49 -0.09 -8.45
N GLY A 41 -2.88 0.57 -9.54
CA GLY A 41 -4.06 0.24 -10.34
C GLY A 41 -5.23 1.22 -10.17
N SER A 42 -6.26 1.05 -11.00
CA SER A 42 -7.42 1.95 -11.06
C SER A 42 -8.29 1.91 -9.80
N THR A 43 -8.43 0.75 -9.16
CA THR A 43 -9.20 0.60 -7.91
C THR A 43 -8.51 1.31 -6.75
N PRO A 44 -7.19 1.09 -6.46
CA PRO A 44 -6.49 1.89 -5.46
C PRO A 44 -6.44 3.39 -5.77
N HIS A 45 -6.23 3.80 -7.02
CA HIS A 45 -6.24 5.22 -7.40
C HIS A 45 -7.52 5.94 -6.93
N LYS A 46 -8.67 5.31 -7.13
CA LYS A 46 -9.96 5.88 -6.71
C LYS A 46 -10.14 5.87 -5.20
N LEU A 47 -9.75 4.78 -4.55
CA LEU A 47 -9.76 4.66 -3.08
C LEU A 47 -8.88 5.72 -2.42
N HIS A 48 -7.68 5.94 -2.94
CA HIS A 48 -6.75 6.99 -2.49
C HIS A 48 -7.40 8.38 -2.55
N GLY A 49 -8.06 8.69 -3.67
CA GLY A 49 -8.80 9.94 -3.82
C GLY A 49 -9.87 10.14 -2.74
N LEU A 50 -10.62 9.08 -2.40
CA LEU A 50 -11.59 9.12 -1.30
C LEU A 50 -10.92 9.33 0.05
N LEU A 51 -9.90 8.53 0.40
CA LEU A 51 -9.19 8.64 1.67
C LEU A 51 -8.52 10.01 1.87
N SER A 52 -8.15 10.68 0.79
CA SER A 52 -7.56 12.04 0.81
C SER A 52 -8.58 13.17 1.04
N ALA A 53 -9.89 12.87 1.01
CA ALA A 53 -10.97 13.84 1.11
C ALA A 53 -11.74 13.72 2.44
N TYR A 54 -12.56 14.73 2.74
CA TYR A 54 -13.52 14.66 3.85
C TYR A 54 -14.54 13.52 3.62
N PRO A 55 -14.92 12.74 4.66
CA PRO A 55 -14.51 12.87 6.05
C PRO A 55 -13.20 12.14 6.38
N TYR A 56 -12.78 11.18 5.57
CA TYR A 56 -11.72 10.21 5.89
C TYR A 56 -10.37 10.86 6.22
N LYS A 57 -10.00 11.91 5.48
CA LYS A 57 -8.75 12.64 5.74
C LYS A 57 -8.67 13.17 7.18
N GLU A 58 -9.79 13.63 7.75
CA GLU A 58 -9.85 14.21 9.10
C GLU A 58 -10.07 13.15 10.18
N GLU A 59 -10.56 11.97 9.82
CA GLU A 59 -10.79 10.87 10.75
C GLU A 59 -9.55 10.01 11.01
N ILE A 60 -8.58 10.05 10.11
CA ILE A 60 -7.34 9.27 10.19
C ILE A 60 -6.22 10.15 10.75
N ASP A 61 -5.57 9.68 11.81
CA ASP A 61 -4.33 10.28 12.30
C ASP A 61 -3.15 9.82 11.44
N TRP A 62 -2.94 10.50 10.30
CA TRP A 62 -1.90 10.20 9.32
C TRP A 62 -0.47 10.28 9.89
N SER A 63 -0.28 10.98 11.01
CA SER A 63 1.01 11.04 11.70
C SER A 63 1.40 9.69 12.33
N LYS A 64 0.45 8.76 12.48
CA LYS A 64 0.70 7.41 13.01
C LYS A 64 0.81 6.34 11.93
N LEU A 65 0.64 6.69 10.65
CA LEU A 65 0.68 5.74 9.56
C LEU A 65 2.11 5.60 9.02
N HIS A 66 2.53 4.36 8.78
CA HIS A 66 3.69 4.03 7.97
C HIS A 66 3.24 3.33 6.70
N VAL A 67 3.66 3.87 5.56
CA VAL A 67 3.21 3.46 4.23
C VAL A 67 4.34 2.74 3.51
N PHE A 68 3.99 1.60 2.93
CA PHE A 68 4.84 0.72 2.13
C PHE A 68 4.13 0.39 0.82
N TRP A 69 4.81 -0.31 -0.07
CA TRP A 69 4.26 -0.88 -1.30
C TRP A 69 4.45 -2.39 -1.32
N GLY A 70 3.47 -3.09 -1.89
CA GLY A 70 3.60 -4.52 -2.19
C GLY A 70 4.39 -4.78 -3.48
N ASP A 71 4.29 -3.88 -4.46
CA ASP A 71 5.08 -3.90 -5.70
C ASP A 71 5.27 -2.50 -6.29
N GLU A 72 6.24 -2.39 -7.20
CA GLU A 72 6.51 -1.17 -7.96
C GLU A 72 7.00 -1.51 -9.37
N ARG A 73 6.76 -0.60 -10.31
CA ARG A 73 7.22 -0.67 -11.69
C ARG A 73 8.61 -0.05 -11.72
N ALA A 74 9.58 -0.79 -12.24
CA ALA A 74 10.94 -0.31 -12.42
C ALA A 74 11.03 0.73 -13.56
N VAL A 75 10.46 1.90 -13.33
CA VAL A 75 10.39 3.05 -14.22
C VAL A 75 10.72 4.32 -13.42
N PRO A 76 11.24 5.39 -14.05
CA PRO A 76 11.51 6.65 -13.36
C PRO A 76 10.32 7.13 -12.53
N PHE A 77 10.58 7.83 -11.43
CA PHE A 77 9.52 8.27 -10.51
C PHE A 77 8.45 9.10 -11.22
N GLU A 78 8.82 9.91 -12.20
CA GLU A 78 7.93 10.79 -12.96
C GLU A 78 7.04 10.05 -13.97
N ASP A 79 7.28 8.76 -14.22
CA ASP A 79 6.48 7.95 -15.15
C ASP A 79 5.08 7.69 -14.55
N ASP A 80 4.03 7.84 -15.36
CA ASP A 80 2.65 7.65 -14.93
C ASP A 80 2.33 6.21 -14.48
N ARG A 81 3.20 5.24 -14.79
CA ARG A 81 3.07 3.84 -14.35
C ARG A 81 3.64 3.58 -12.96
N ASN A 82 4.33 4.56 -12.37
CA ASN A 82 4.92 4.46 -11.04
C ASN A 82 3.82 4.50 -9.95
N ASN A 83 3.74 3.45 -9.12
CA ASN A 83 2.75 3.30 -8.07
C ASN A 83 2.91 4.34 -6.97
N ALA A 84 4.16 4.64 -6.58
CA ALA A 84 4.44 5.64 -5.57
C ALA A 84 4.02 7.03 -6.04
N LYS A 85 4.38 7.43 -7.27
CA LYS A 85 3.92 8.69 -7.87
C LYS A 85 2.39 8.81 -7.82
N MET A 86 1.68 7.77 -8.24
CA MET A 86 0.23 7.73 -8.18
C MET A 86 -0.28 7.93 -6.74
N ALA A 87 0.33 7.28 -5.75
CA ALA A 87 -0.04 7.45 -4.34
C ALA A 87 0.23 8.87 -3.82
N PHE A 88 1.35 9.51 -4.20
CA PHE A 88 1.60 10.92 -3.89
C PHE A 88 0.54 11.84 -4.49
N ASP A 89 0.31 11.73 -5.79
CA ASP A 89 -0.65 12.55 -6.54
C ASP A 89 -2.08 12.42 -6.00
N THR A 90 -2.46 11.21 -5.57
CA THR A 90 -3.83 10.90 -5.16
C THR A 90 -4.07 11.03 -3.66
N LEU A 91 -3.08 10.74 -2.81
CA LEU A 91 -3.24 10.61 -1.36
C LEU A 91 -2.15 11.33 -0.55
N LEU A 92 -0.89 10.92 -0.66
CA LEU A 92 0.13 11.19 0.37
C LEU A 92 0.43 12.69 0.52
N ASP A 93 0.48 13.45 -0.58
CA ASP A 93 0.69 14.90 -0.55
C ASP A 93 -0.50 15.68 0.02
N LYS A 94 -1.66 15.02 0.16
CA LYS A 94 -2.90 15.66 0.59
C LYS A 94 -3.22 15.44 2.05
N VAL A 95 -2.58 14.47 2.71
CA VAL A 95 -2.99 14.01 4.05
C VAL A 95 -1.99 14.32 5.16
N GLY A 96 -0.80 14.85 4.83
CA GLY A 96 0.16 15.33 5.82
C GLY A 96 0.87 14.21 6.59
N ILE A 97 1.03 13.03 5.99
CA ILE A 97 1.88 11.96 6.52
C ILE A 97 3.35 12.42 6.55
N PRO A 98 4.12 12.18 7.64
CA PRO A 98 5.54 12.48 7.69
C PRO A 98 6.35 11.70 6.64
N MET A 99 7.28 12.37 5.97
CA MET A 99 8.06 11.76 4.87
C MET A 99 8.93 10.58 5.31
N ASP A 100 9.41 10.57 6.55
CA ASP A 100 10.18 9.47 7.14
C ASP A 100 9.32 8.24 7.49
N GLN A 101 8.00 8.34 7.33
CA GLN A 101 7.05 7.24 7.47
C GLN A 101 6.59 6.69 6.11
N ILE A 102 7.13 7.20 5.00
CA ILE A 102 6.88 6.71 3.66
C ILE A 102 8.09 5.90 3.18
N HIS A 103 7.91 4.60 3.01
CA HIS A 103 8.98 3.65 2.71
C HIS A 103 8.89 3.23 1.24
N LEU A 104 9.69 3.86 0.37
CA LEU A 104 9.63 3.67 -1.07
C LEU A 104 10.51 2.52 -1.58
N MET A 105 10.01 1.78 -2.58
CA MET A 105 10.86 1.02 -3.49
C MET A 105 11.58 2.00 -4.42
N ARG A 106 12.91 1.94 -4.47
CA ARG A 106 13.69 2.85 -5.31
C ARG A 106 13.53 2.51 -6.79
N THR A 107 13.31 3.50 -7.63
CA THR A 107 13.21 3.29 -9.09
C THR A 107 14.29 4.03 -9.88
N ASP A 108 15.23 4.65 -9.18
CA ASP A 108 16.41 5.34 -9.72
C ASP A 108 17.65 4.43 -9.83
N ILE A 109 17.51 3.14 -9.50
CA ILE A 109 18.55 2.11 -9.53
C ILE A 109 18.03 0.83 -10.19
N GLU A 110 18.92 -0.11 -10.48
CA GLU A 110 18.55 -1.38 -11.12
C GLU A 110 17.56 -2.20 -10.29
N PRO A 111 16.61 -2.93 -10.91
CA PRO A 111 15.54 -3.62 -10.19
C PRO A 111 16.03 -4.59 -9.09
N ALA A 112 17.10 -5.33 -9.36
CA ALA A 112 17.67 -6.28 -8.39
C ALA A 112 18.28 -5.55 -7.18
N GLU A 113 18.94 -4.42 -7.40
CA GLU A 113 19.49 -3.59 -6.33
C GLU A 113 18.37 -2.91 -5.52
N SER A 114 17.30 -2.49 -6.19
CA SER A 114 16.10 -1.94 -5.55
C SER A 114 15.42 -2.96 -4.65
N ALA A 115 15.20 -4.19 -5.13
CA ALA A 115 14.62 -5.26 -4.34
C ALA A 115 15.44 -5.53 -3.07
N ALA A 116 16.76 -5.69 -3.19
CA ALA A 116 17.65 -5.91 -2.04
C ALA A 116 17.73 -4.69 -1.09
N ALA A 117 17.60 -3.47 -1.60
CA ALA A 117 17.54 -2.27 -0.77
C ALA A 117 16.21 -2.19 0.00
N TYR A 118 15.10 -2.52 -0.65
CA TYR A 118 13.78 -2.50 -0.05
C TYR A 118 13.59 -3.60 0.99
N GLU A 119 14.16 -4.78 0.75
CA GLU A 119 14.25 -5.86 1.74
C GLU A 119 14.90 -5.39 3.04
N LYS A 120 16.01 -4.64 2.97
CA LYS A 120 16.66 -4.05 4.15
C LYS A 120 15.79 -3.02 4.86
N VAL A 121 14.98 -2.26 4.12
CA VAL A 121 14.00 -1.32 4.72
C VAL A 121 12.96 -2.09 5.52
N LEU A 122 12.42 -3.18 4.94
CA LEU A 122 11.45 -4.05 5.61
C LEU A 122 12.04 -4.73 6.84
N GLN A 123 13.23 -5.33 6.72
CA GLN A 123 13.93 -5.99 7.82
C GLN A 123 14.18 -5.02 8.97
N LYS A 124 14.72 -3.83 8.67
CA LYS A 124 14.99 -2.79 9.68
C LYS A 124 13.72 -2.29 10.37
N TYR A 125 12.59 -2.26 9.68
CA TYR A 125 11.35 -1.74 10.24
C TYR A 125 10.61 -2.79 11.09
N PHE A 126 10.55 -4.04 10.61
CA PHE A 126 9.77 -5.08 11.27
C PHE A 126 10.57 -5.86 12.34
N ASP A 127 11.90 -5.93 12.23
CA ASP A 127 12.82 -6.67 13.11
C ASP A 127 12.35 -8.12 13.44
N GLU A 128 13.12 -8.88 14.21
CA GLU A 128 12.78 -10.28 14.59
C GLU A 128 11.56 -10.40 15.54
N THR A 129 10.89 -9.28 15.85
CA THR A 129 9.78 -9.22 16.80
C THR A 129 8.50 -9.91 16.33
N GLY A 130 8.46 -10.33 15.05
CA GLY A 130 7.32 -11.02 14.45
C GLY A 130 6.14 -10.10 14.12
N THR A 131 6.36 -8.78 14.11
CA THR A 131 5.35 -7.81 13.69
C THR A 131 5.25 -7.82 12.16
N SER A 132 4.03 -7.94 11.63
CA SER A 132 3.75 -7.81 10.18
C SER A 132 2.96 -6.52 9.91
N PHE A 133 2.59 -6.30 8.65
CA PHE A 133 1.65 -5.25 8.27
C PHE A 133 0.29 -5.40 8.97
N ASP A 134 -0.32 -4.29 9.36
CA ASP A 134 -1.72 -4.24 9.82
C ASP A 134 -2.69 -4.41 8.65
N LEU A 135 -2.33 -3.87 7.48
CA LEU A 135 -3.10 -4.01 6.25
C LEU A 135 -2.20 -4.11 5.02
N VAL A 136 -2.48 -5.09 4.16
CA VAL A 136 -1.89 -5.19 2.81
C VAL A 136 -3.02 -5.06 1.79
N LEU A 137 -2.99 -3.99 1.00
CA LEU A 137 -3.91 -3.80 -0.11
C LEU A 137 -3.38 -4.53 -1.34
N LEU A 138 -4.21 -5.41 -1.90
CA LEU A 138 -3.86 -6.23 -3.06
C LEU A 138 -4.86 -6.01 -4.19
N GLY A 139 -4.34 -5.69 -5.37
CA GLY A 139 -5.07 -5.87 -6.62
C GLY A 139 -5.03 -7.33 -7.05
N MET A 140 -5.95 -7.71 -7.94
CA MET A 140 -5.93 -9.02 -8.59
C MET A 140 -6.16 -8.84 -10.10
N GLY A 141 -5.27 -9.38 -10.91
CA GLY A 141 -5.42 -9.42 -12.37
C GLY A 141 -6.38 -10.51 -12.84
N ASP A 142 -6.74 -10.47 -14.12
CA ASP A 142 -7.68 -11.42 -14.73
C ASP A 142 -7.13 -12.86 -14.78
N ASP A 143 -5.81 -13.03 -14.70
CA ASP A 143 -5.09 -14.31 -14.58
C ASP A 143 -4.89 -14.75 -13.12
N GLY A 144 -5.35 -13.96 -12.15
CA GLY A 144 -5.20 -14.21 -10.72
C GLY A 144 -3.88 -13.74 -10.12
N HIS A 145 -3.02 -13.04 -10.87
CA HIS A 145 -1.82 -12.44 -10.26
C HIS A 145 -2.20 -11.38 -9.23
N THR A 146 -1.36 -11.23 -8.22
CA THR A 146 -1.39 -10.09 -7.30
C THR A 146 0.03 -9.56 -7.17
N LEU A 147 0.19 -8.29 -6.76
CA LEU A 147 1.49 -7.63 -6.82
C LEU A 147 2.09 -7.81 -8.23
N SER A 148 3.40 -8.05 -8.31
CA SER A 148 4.07 -8.54 -9.53
C SER A 148 4.33 -10.06 -9.49
N LEU A 149 3.44 -10.83 -8.84
CA LEU A 149 3.53 -12.29 -8.67
C LEU A 149 2.60 -13.01 -9.63
N PHE A 150 3.12 -13.35 -10.81
CA PHE A 150 2.34 -13.97 -11.89
C PHE A 150 2.29 -15.51 -11.78
N PRO A 151 1.14 -16.13 -12.10
CA PRO A 151 1.01 -17.59 -12.11
C PRO A 151 2.10 -18.27 -12.96
N GLY A 152 2.70 -19.32 -12.41
CA GLY A 152 3.73 -20.12 -13.10
C GLY A 152 5.13 -19.51 -13.13
N GLN A 153 5.33 -18.31 -12.57
CA GLN A 153 6.66 -17.73 -12.43
C GLN A 153 7.37 -18.25 -11.18
N PRO A 154 8.70 -18.50 -11.20
CA PRO A 154 9.43 -19.02 -10.04
C PRO A 154 9.27 -18.18 -8.76
N VAL A 155 9.11 -16.86 -8.90
CA VAL A 155 8.98 -15.92 -7.78
C VAL A 155 7.81 -16.24 -6.84
N VAL A 156 6.75 -16.90 -7.33
CA VAL A 156 5.60 -17.30 -6.48
C VAL A 156 5.92 -18.46 -5.53
N HIS A 157 7.08 -19.09 -5.71
CA HIS A 157 7.60 -20.18 -4.89
C HIS A 157 8.84 -19.76 -4.08
N GLU A 158 9.11 -18.45 -4.00
CA GLU A 158 10.22 -17.94 -3.20
C GLU A 158 10.02 -18.32 -1.72
N THR A 159 11.07 -18.82 -1.09
CA THR A 159 11.07 -19.25 0.32
C THR A 159 12.32 -18.80 1.07
N SER A 160 13.28 -18.20 0.38
CA SER A 160 14.42 -17.54 1.00
C SER A 160 14.03 -16.17 1.54
N LEU A 161 14.71 -15.77 2.61
CA LEU A 161 14.75 -14.40 3.13
C LEU A 161 16.03 -13.76 2.66
#